data_AF-A0A6M1LKE6-F1
#
_entry.id   AF-A0A6M1LKE6-F1
#
_cell.length_a   1.000
_cell.length_b   1.000
_cell.length_c   1.000
_cell.angle_alpha   90.00
_cell.angle_beta   90.00
_cell.angle_gamma   90.00
#
_symmetry.space_group_name_H-M   'P 1'
#
loop_
_entity.id
_entity.type
_entity.pdbx_description
1 polymer ?
#
loop_
_entity_poly.entity_id
_entity_poly.type
_entity_poly.pdbx_seq_one_letter_code
_entity_poly.pdbx_strand_id
1 'polypeptide(L)'
;MTAASPDTSKADAFVLSCIDPRLVDDVTQLLATMGRANRYSEMRIAGAALAAVDQNRPGWNTAVWENLAASRQLHGVRRVIIINHRDCGAMNLWAGRNLAADPADEQRQHQAVMDRAAAEVLRRHPDMAVELHLMALDGSTQRLPCAACATSASGLRAEGVAPPAAPPAGAPAFAELVRLRLSAGLADAEAERSLLAEGVTRYGLTAAEARATLAAEATRHGATPSTAARQVLVFLRAQADARGRVSRRDVGHAAALYHGLAGSQGSRAEAEKAVARLMAAEGLAPRPDGMLRTTTWYRRMAEA
;
A
#
# COMPACT_ATOMS: atom_id res chain seq x y z
N MET A 1 -31.79 4.93 16.33
CA MET A 1 -31.00 5.00 15.08
C MET A 1 -29.56 5.23 15.48
N THR A 2 -28.77 4.17 15.61
CA THR A 2 -27.34 4.25 15.94
C THR A 2 -26.58 4.59 14.67
N ALA A 3 -25.87 5.73 14.66
CA ALA A 3 -25.02 6.12 13.56
C ALA A 3 -23.96 5.03 13.30
N ALA A 4 -23.82 4.60 12.05
CA ALA A 4 -22.78 3.67 11.65
C ALA A 4 -21.41 4.26 11.99
N SER A 5 -20.52 3.44 12.57
CA SER A 5 -19.13 3.84 12.82
C SER A 5 -18.45 4.16 11.48
N PRO A 6 -17.69 5.27 11.36
CA PRO A 6 -17.03 5.63 10.12
C PRO A 6 -16.01 4.55 9.75
N ASP A 7 -16.11 4.07 8.51
CA ASP A 7 -15.21 3.09 7.92
C ASP A 7 -13.76 3.64 7.94
N THR A 8 -12.94 3.13 8.86
CA THR A 8 -11.56 3.57 9.07
C THR A 8 -10.61 3.10 7.97
N SER A 9 -11.09 2.30 6.99
CA SER A 9 -10.29 1.74 5.91
C SER A 9 -10.14 2.64 4.68
N LYS A 10 -10.87 3.77 4.62
CA LYS A 10 -10.88 4.65 3.44
C LYS A 10 -10.05 5.90 3.68
N ALA A 11 -8.97 6.03 2.90
CA ALA A 11 -8.20 7.26 2.83
C ALA A 11 -9.09 8.38 2.29
N ASP A 12 -9.22 9.48 3.02
CA ASP A 12 -10.09 10.60 2.65
C ASP A 12 -9.31 11.82 2.16
N ALA A 13 -7.98 11.80 2.31
CA ALA A 13 -7.06 12.83 1.90
C ALA A 13 -5.88 12.28 1.07
N PHE A 14 -5.44 13.07 0.08
CA PHE A 14 -4.14 12.95 -0.54
C PHE A 14 -3.19 13.93 0.14
N VAL A 15 -2.08 13.44 0.69
CA VAL A 15 -1.06 14.25 1.35
C VAL A 15 0.14 14.38 0.43
N LEU A 16 0.55 15.62 0.17
CA LEU A 16 1.76 15.94 -0.58
C LEU A 16 2.75 16.62 0.35
N SER A 17 3.87 15.95 0.64
CA SER A 17 4.90 16.41 1.58
C SER A 17 6.32 16.29 0.99
N CYS A 18 7.29 16.95 1.63
CA CYS A 18 8.67 16.92 1.15
C CYS A 18 9.36 15.60 1.51
N ILE A 19 10.40 15.21 0.76
CA ILE A 19 11.26 14.05 1.10
C ILE A 19 12.31 14.38 2.17
N ASP A 20 12.19 15.50 2.87
CA ASP A 20 13.19 15.91 3.86
C ASP A 20 13.24 14.89 5.01
N PRO A 21 14.39 14.24 5.24
CA PRO A 21 14.48 13.16 6.21
C PRO A 21 14.26 13.63 7.66
N ARG A 22 14.39 14.94 7.93
CA ARG A 22 14.21 15.52 9.27
C ARG A 22 12.76 15.48 9.74
N LEU A 23 11.79 15.31 8.83
CA LEU A 23 10.37 15.56 9.10
C LEU A 23 9.45 14.37 8.80
N VAL A 24 10.01 13.19 8.51
CA VAL A 24 9.24 11.98 8.14
C VAL A 24 8.23 11.62 9.24
N ASP A 25 8.68 11.66 10.49
CA ASP A 25 7.84 11.33 11.65
C ASP A 25 6.90 12.50 11.99
N ASP A 26 7.35 13.73 11.86
CA ASP A 26 6.56 14.93 12.18
C ASP A 26 5.34 15.10 11.27
N VAL A 27 5.47 14.79 9.97
CA VAL A 27 4.33 14.76 9.04
C VAL A 27 3.31 13.72 9.47
N THR A 28 3.78 12.54 9.89
CA THR A 28 2.91 11.46 10.36
C THR A 28 2.20 11.86 11.65
N GLN A 29 2.93 12.46 12.59
CA GLN A 29 2.41 12.97 13.85
C GLN A 29 1.38 14.08 13.64
N LEU A 30 1.64 15.03 12.74
CA LEU A 30 0.69 16.08 12.37
C LEU A 30 -0.64 15.46 11.88
N LEU A 31 -0.57 14.51 10.94
CA LEU A 31 -1.76 13.87 10.40
C LEU A 31 -2.53 13.08 11.48
N ALA A 32 -1.82 12.44 12.41
CA ALA A 32 -2.45 11.80 13.57
C ALA A 32 -3.18 12.81 14.46
N THR A 33 -2.58 13.96 14.77
CA THR A 33 -3.24 15.02 15.57
C THR A 33 -4.45 15.62 14.87
N MET A 34 -4.48 15.61 13.53
CA MET A 34 -5.63 15.99 12.72
C MET A 34 -6.74 14.91 12.66
N GLY A 35 -6.57 13.79 13.39
CA GLY A 35 -7.52 12.66 13.38
C GLY A 35 -7.47 11.83 12.10
N ARG A 36 -6.37 11.90 11.35
CA ARG A 36 -6.18 11.24 10.04
C ARG A 36 -5.16 10.10 10.06
N ALA A 37 -4.81 9.57 11.23
CA ALA A 37 -3.91 8.42 11.33
C ALA A 37 -4.39 7.27 10.41
N ASN A 38 -3.52 6.82 9.50
CA ASN A 38 -3.80 5.76 8.51
C ASN A 38 -4.99 6.04 7.57
N ARG A 39 -5.40 7.30 7.39
CA ARG A 39 -6.57 7.69 6.57
C ARG A 39 -6.20 8.61 5.42
N TYR A 40 -5.01 8.46 4.86
CA TYR A 40 -4.55 9.26 3.73
C TYR A 40 -3.69 8.43 2.76
N SER A 41 -3.67 8.85 1.51
CA SER A 41 -2.66 8.45 0.52
C SER A 41 -1.55 9.50 0.53
N GLU A 42 -0.30 9.11 0.75
CA GLU A 42 0.82 10.05 0.83
C GLU A 42 1.76 9.92 -0.36
N MET A 43 2.15 11.07 -0.92
CA MET A 43 3.25 11.19 -1.83
C MET A 43 4.30 12.13 -1.23
N ARG A 44 5.53 11.62 -1.11
CA ARG A 44 6.69 12.43 -0.72
C ARG A 44 7.55 12.73 -1.93
N ILE A 45 7.78 14.01 -2.20
CA ILE A 45 8.62 14.46 -3.33
C ILE A 45 9.37 15.75 -2.96
N ALA A 46 10.57 15.93 -3.52
CA ALA A 46 11.40 17.10 -3.25
C ALA A 46 10.64 18.42 -3.51
N GLY A 47 10.49 19.24 -2.46
CA GLY A 47 9.79 20.52 -2.51
C GLY A 47 8.26 20.44 -2.48
N ALA A 48 7.67 19.25 -2.37
CA ALA A 48 6.24 19.01 -2.23
C ALA A 48 5.37 19.81 -3.22
N ALA A 49 4.78 20.92 -2.79
CA ALA A 49 3.99 21.81 -3.64
C ALA A 49 4.77 22.30 -4.88
N LEU A 50 6.08 22.54 -4.72
CA LEU A 50 6.95 22.98 -5.82
C LEU A 50 6.97 21.96 -6.95
N ALA A 51 7.03 20.67 -6.60
CA ALA A 51 7.05 19.57 -7.57
C ALA A 51 5.75 19.43 -8.36
N ALA A 52 4.67 20.13 -7.97
CA ALA A 52 3.41 20.15 -8.69
C ALA A 52 3.35 21.25 -9.78
N VAL A 53 4.16 22.32 -9.62
CA VAL A 53 4.05 23.56 -10.40
C VAL A 53 5.36 24.05 -11.03
N ASP A 54 6.50 23.41 -10.75
CA ASP A 54 7.79 23.79 -11.32
C ASP A 54 7.87 23.39 -12.80
N GLN A 55 7.84 24.39 -13.67
CA GLN A 55 7.90 24.18 -15.13
C GLN A 55 9.25 23.61 -15.59
N ASN A 56 10.31 23.77 -14.80
CA ASN A 56 11.63 23.21 -15.10
C ASN A 56 11.73 21.72 -14.79
N ARG A 57 10.72 21.14 -14.12
CA ARG A 57 10.69 19.73 -13.70
C ARG A 57 9.36 19.06 -14.10
N PRO A 58 9.06 18.98 -15.41
CA PRO A 58 7.77 18.47 -15.88
C PRO A 58 7.50 17.02 -15.46
N GLY A 59 8.53 16.17 -15.35
CA GLY A 59 8.36 14.80 -14.87
C GLY A 59 7.89 14.71 -13.42
N TRP A 60 8.29 15.67 -12.57
CA TRP A 60 7.80 15.73 -11.19
C TRP A 60 6.34 16.16 -11.15
N ASN A 61 5.98 17.15 -11.96
CA ASN A 61 4.58 17.58 -12.09
C ASN A 61 3.71 16.39 -12.51
N THR A 62 4.09 15.68 -13.58
CA THR A 62 3.36 14.49 -14.05
C THR A 62 3.19 13.47 -12.94
N ALA A 63 4.27 13.11 -12.23
CA ALA A 63 4.19 12.15 -11.14
C ALA A 63 3.22 12.60 -10.02
N VAL A 64 3.26 13.87 -9.60
CA VAL A 64 2.34 14.40 -8.59
C VAL A 64 0.89 14.26 -9.02
N TRP A 65 0.60 14.66 -10.27
CA TRP A 65 -0.76 14.66 -10.78
C TRP A 65 -1.31 13.27 -11.05
N GLU A 66 -0.49 12.35 -11.56
CA GLU A 66 -0.87 10.95 -11.76
C GLU A 66 -1.12 10.24 -10.41
N ASN A 67 -0.31 10.52 -9.38
CA ASN A 67 -0.54 9.98 -8.04
C ASN A 67 -1.78 10.55 -7.37
N LEU A 68 -2.08 11.83 -7.55
CA LEU A 68 -3.35 12.41 -7.09
C LEU A 68 -4.54 11.73 -7.78
N ALA A 69 -4.48 11.57 -9.11
CA ALA A 69 -5.53 10.91 -9.89
C ALA A 69 -5.73 9.45 -9.45
N ALA A 70 -4.64 8.69 -9.29
CA ALA A 70 -4.67 7.32 -8.80
C ALA A 70 -5.27 7.24 -7.39
N SER A 71 -4.89 8.14 -6.48
CA SER A 71 -5.43 8.18 -5.12
C SER A 71 -6.94 8.45 -5.10
N ARG A 72 -7.43 9.31 -6.01
CA ARG A 72 -8.88 9.52 -6.19
C ARG A 72 -9.56 8.26 -6.69
N GLN A 73 -8.99 7.59 -7.68
CA GLN A 73 -9.57 6.39 -8.28
C GLN A 73 -9.59 5.20 -7.31
N LEU A 74 -8.51 5.00 -6.55
CA LEU A 74 -8.33 3.84 -5.68
C LEU A 74 -9.01 4.02 -4.31
N HIS A 75 -9.01 5.23 -3.76
CA HIS A 75 -9.45 5.47 -2.38
C HIS A 75 -10.56 6.52 -2.26
N GLY A 76 -10.95 7.19 -3.34
CA GLY A 76 -12.02 8.18 -3.32
C GLY A 76 -11.66 9.45 -2.55
N VAL A 77 -10.37 9.82 -2.49
CA VAL A 77 -9.92 11.02 -1.76
C VAL A 77 -10.61 12.28 -2.29
N ARG A 78 -11.09 13.12 -1.37
CA ARG A 78 -11.79 14.38 -1.68
C ARG A 78 -11.07 15.62 -1.14
N ARG A 79 -9.93 15.41 -0.50
CA ARG A 79 -9.12 16.46 0.11
C ARG A 79 -7.67 16.32 -0.33
N VAL A 80 -7.00 17.44 -0.54
CA VAL A 80 -5.56 17.52 -0.73
C VAL A 80 -4.97 18.31 0.44
N ILE A 81 -3.99 17.74 1.13
CA ILE A 81 -3.24 18.40 2.21
C ILE A 81 -1.81 18.58 1.69
N ILE A 82 -1.40 19.82 1.52
CA ILE A 82 -0.06 20.17 1.06
C ILE A 82 0.75 20.63 2.27
N ILE A 83 1.87 19.96 2.52
CA ILE A 83 2.76 20.24 3.65
C ILE A 83 4.14 20.58 3.09
N ASN A 84 4.43 21.88 3.04
CA ASN A 84 5.79 22.37 2.85
C ASN A 84 6.49 22.49 4.21
N HIS A 85 7.81 22.69 4.21
CA HIS A 85 8.55 22.95 5.43
C HIS A 85 9.59 24.06 5.27
N ARG A 86 9.99 24.65 6.40
CA ARG A 86 11.08 25.62 6.55
C ARG A 86 12.43 24.96 6.26
N ASP A 87 13.38 25.75 5.79
CA ASP A 87 14.72 25.33 5.40
C ASP A 87 14.70 24.18 4.38
N CYS A 88 13.87 24.36 3.33
CA CYS A 88 13.70 23.36 2.28
C CYS A 88 14.77 23.49 1.19
N GLY A 89 15.63 22.48 1.08
CA GLY A 89 16.70 22.45 0.08
C GLY A 89 16.18 22.56 -1.37
N ALA A 90 15.04 21.94 -1.69
CA ALA A 90 14.45 22.03 -3.03
C ALA A 90 13.99 23.46 -3.37
N MET A 91 13.45 24.19 -2.39
CA MET A 91 13.04 25.58 -2.55
C MET A 91 14.25 26.51 -2.69
N ASN A 92 15.33 26.25 -1.95
CA ASN A 92 16.60 26.98 -2.11
C ASN A 92 17.17 26.80 -3.53
N LEU A 93 17.18 25.56 -4.04
CA LEU A 93 17.63 25.26 -5.40
C LEU A 93 16.76 25.95 -6.46
N TRP A 94 15.44 25.97 -6.26
CA TRP A 94 14.52 26.64 -7.18
C TRP A 94 14.67 28.17 -7.15
N ALA A 95 14.84 28.76 -5.97
CA ALA A 95 15.02 30.20 -5.81
C ALA A 95 16.44 30.69 -6.19
N GLY A 96 17.40 29.76 -6.33
CA GLY A 96 18.81 30.08 -6.59
C GLY A 96 19.53 30.76 -5.42
N ARG A 97 18.97 30.70 -4.21
CA ARG A 97 19.53 31.31 -2.99
C ARG A 97 19.03 30.62 -1.73
N ASN A 98 19.69 30.86 -0.61
CA ASN A 98 19.23 30.39 0.69
C ASN A 98 18.01 31.21 1.15
N LEU A 99 16.82 30.61 1.12
CA LEU A 99 15.60 31.24 1.61
C LEU A 99 15.55 31.29 3.14
N ALA A 100 16.15 30.32 3.83
CA ALA A 100 16.15 30.25 5.30
C ALA A 100 16.89 31.42 5.97
N ALA A 101 17.65 32.22 5.20
CA ALA A 101 18.29 33.44 5.68
C ALA A 101 17.29 34.56 6.02
N ASP A 102 16.08 34.54 5.46
CA ASP A 102 14.99 35.47 5.77
C ASP A 102 13.67 34.68 5.91
N PRO A 103 13.23 34.38 7.15
CA PRO A 103 12.02 33.60 7.40
C PRO A 103 10.73 34.22 6.82
N ALA A 104 10.66 35.55 6.74
CA ALA A 104 9.49 36.23 6.18
C ALA A 104 9.46 36.05 4.66
N ASP A 105 10.60 36.17 4.01
CA ASP A 105 10.73 35.90 2.59
C ASP A 105 10.49 34.44 2.23
N GLU A 106 11.10 33.51 2.96
CA GLU A 106 10.87 32.08 2.81
C GLU A 106 9.37 31.77 2.87
N GLN A 107 8.65 32.28 3.87
CA GLN A 107 7.21 32.08 4.00
C GLN A 107 6.46 32.58 2.76
N ARG A 108 6.81 33.77 2.25
CA ARG A 108 6.19 34.33 1.04
C ARG A 108 6.43 33.42 -0.18
N GLN A 109 7.64 32.89 -0.35
CA GLN A 109 7.95 32.00 -1.47
C GLN A 109 7.18 30.67 -1.36
N HIS A 110 7.15 30.07 -0.17
CA HIS A 110 6.37 28.86 0.08
C HIS A 110 4.87 29.08 -0.14
N GLN A 111 4.33 30.19 0.35
CA GLN A 111 2.93 30.59 0.14
C GLN A 111 2.63 30.71 -1.37
N ALA A 112 3.45 31.45 -2.12
CA ALA A 112 3.25 31.64 -3.56
C ALA A 112 3.32 30.34 -4.37
N VAL A 113 4.18 29.39 -3.98
CA VAL A 113 4.22 28.05 -4.58
C VAL A 113 2.97 27.25 -4.23
N MET A 114 2.57 27.24 -2.95
CA MET A 114 1.41 26.48 -2.48
C MET A 114 0.09 27.02 -3.02
N ASP A 115 -0.06 28.33 -3.17
CA ASP A 115 -1.25 28.95 -3.79
C ASP A 115 -1.38 28.54 -5.25
N ARG A 116 -0.27 28.50 -6.00
CA ARG A 116 -0.27 28.00 -7.39
C ARG A 116 -0.67 26.53 -7.45
N ALA A 117 -0.12 25.70 -6.56
CA ALA A 117 -0.46 24.28 -6.49
C ALA A 117 -1.93 24.08 -6.13
N ALA A 118 -2.46 24.83 -5.16
CA ALA A 118 -3.87 24.78 -4.76
C ALA A 118 -4.80 25.21 -5.90
N ALA A 119 -4.49 26.31 -6.59
CA ALA A 119 -5.25 26.77 -7.75
C ALA A 119 -5.27 25.69 -8.85
N GLU A 120 -4.15 25.00 -9.08
CA GLU A 120 -4.06 23.94 -10.07
C GLU A 120 -4.84 22.68 -9.66
N VAL A 121 -4.83 22.31 -8.37
CA VAL A 121 -5.70 21.25 -7.83
C VAL A 121 -7.16 21.58 -8.10
N LEU A 122 -7.62 22.78 -7.74
CA LEU A 122 -9.02 23.20 -7.87
C LEU A 122 -9.43 23.37 -9.34
N ARG A 123 -8.50 23.79 -10.21
CA ARG A 123 -8.74 23.86 -11.66
C ARG A 123 -8.97 22.47 -12.26
N ARG A 124 -8.23 21.45 -11.81
CA ARG A 124 -8.36 20.07 -12.30
C ARG A 124 -9.52 19.33 -11.64
N HIS A 125 -9.76 19.60 -10.36
CA HIS A 125 -10.71 18.90 -9.51
C HIS A 125 -11.47 19.90 -8.64
N PRO A 126 -12.51 20.57 -9.19
CA PRO A 126 -13.27 21.59 -8.47
C PRO A 126 -14.00 21.09 -7.22
N ASP A 127 -14.19 19.77 -7.10
CA ASP A 127 -14.87 19.11 -5.98
C ASP A 127 -13.95 18.83 -4.77
N MET A 128 -12.65 19.15 -4.87
CA MET A 128 -11.67 18.90 -3.84
C MET A 128 -11.57 20.03 -2.82
N ALA A 129 -11.42 19.66 -1.55
CA ALA A 129 -10.95 20.59 -0.51
C ALA A 129 -9.42 20.63 -0.50
N VAL A 130 -8.82 21.81 -0.32
CA VAL A 130 -7.35 21.95 -0.23
C VAL A 130 -6.96 22.63 1.08
N GLU A 131 -5.94 22.09 1.75
CA GLU A 131 -5.37 22.63 2.98
C GLU A 131 -3.86 22.83 2.81
N LEU A 132 -3.37 24.00 3.22
CA LEU A 132 -1.97 24.39 3.11
C LEU A 132 -1.32 24.48 4.50
N HIS A 133 -0.18 23.83 4.66
CA HIS A 133 0.57 23.79 5.91
C HIS A 133 2.05 24.06 5.66
N LEU A 134 2.65 24.87 6.52
CA LEU A 134 4.07 25.12 6.57
C LEU A 134 4.62 24.66 7.91
N MET A 135 5.47 23.64 7.88
CA MET A 135 6.07 23.00 9.05
C MET A 135 7.48 23.54 9.33
N ALA A 136 7.80 23.82 10.58
CA ALA A 136 9.17 24.12 11.01
C ALA A 136 9.95 22.83 11.29
N LEU A 137 11.27 22.95 11.45
CA LEU A 137 12.14 21.78 11.68
C LEU A 137 11.96 21.08 13.04
N ASP A 138 11.18 21.69 13.95
CA ASP A 138 10.78 21.10 15.24
C ASP A 138 9.40 20.43 15.19
N GLY A 139 8.84 20.27 13.98
CA GLY A 139 7.51 19.70 13.76
C GLY A 139 6.35 20.67 14.00
N SER A 140 6.59 21.87 14.55
CA SER A 140 5.53 22.87 14.73
C SER A 140 4.99 23.30 13.37
N THR A 141 3.66 23.36 13.26
CA THR A 141 3.00 23.56 11.97
C THR A 141 2.09 24.77 11.98
N GLN A 142 2.25 25.62 10.97
CA GLN A 142 1.37 26.75 10.69
C GLN A 142 0.45 26.41 9.52
N ARG A 143 -0.86 26.54 9.73
CA ARG A 143 -1.83 26.55 8.64
C ARG A 143 -1.73 27.87 7.89
N LEU A 144 -1.54 27.79 6.58
CA LEU A 144 -1.46 28.97 5.71
C LEU A 144 -2.83 29.26 5.08
N PRO A 145 -3.14 30.55 4.83
CA PRO A 145 -4.35 30.91 4.09
C PRO A 145 -4.26 30.38 2.65
N CYS A 146 -5.41 30.09 2.05
CA CYS A 146 -5.52 29.69 0.65
C CYS A 146 -6.67 30.47 -0.01
N ALA A 147 -6.31 31.48 -0.82
CA ALA A 147 -7.31 32.34 -1.45
C ALA A 147 -8.22 31.58 -2.41
N ALA A 148 -7.66 30.65 -3.20
CA ALA A 148 -8.42 29.83 -4.15
C ALA A 148 -9.37 28.84 -3.44
N CYS A 149 -9.03 28.40 -2.22
CA CYS A 149 -9.85 27.49 -1.44
C CYS A 149 -11.11 28.17 -0.89
N ALA A 150 -11.01 29.45 -0.55
CA ALA A 150 -12.12 30.24 -0.03
C ALA A 150 -13.25 30.44 -1.06
N THR A 151 -12.92 30.52 -2.36
CA THR A 151 -13.90 30.68 -3.44
C THR A 151 -14.57 29.37 -3.86
N SER A 152 -13.87 28.24 -3.72
CA SER A 152 -14.40 26.89 -3.99
C SER A 152 -15.38 26.40 -2.91
N ALA A 153 -15.19 26.82 -1.65
CA ALA A 153 -16.08 26.46 -0.52
C ALA A 153 -17.54 26.93 -0.70
N SER A 154 -17.78 27.94 -1.54
CA SER A 154 -19.12 28.47 -1.87
C SER A 154 -19.95 27.61 -2.85
N GLY A 155 -19.39 26.51 -3.36
CA GLY A 155 -19.98 25.74 -4.45
C GLY A 155 -20.00 24.23 -4.23
N LEU A 156 -20.38 23.74 -3.03
CA LEU A 156 -20.74 22.33 -2.87
C LEU A 156 -22.09 22.06 -3.54
N ARG A 157 -22.09 21.91 -4.88
CA ARG A 157 -23.13 21.15 -5.56
C ARG A 157 -22.65 19.71 -5.63
N ALA A 158 -23.39 18.82 -4.96
CA ALA A 158 -23.29 17.40 -5.21
C ALA A 158 -23.84 17.14 -6.62
N GLU A 159 -23.00 17.28 -7.64
CA GLU A 159 -23.27 16.67 -8.94
C GLU A 159 -23.10 15.15 -8.74
N GLY A 160 -24.17 14.39 -8.91
CA GLY A 160 -24.08 12.94 -8.95
C GLY A 160 -23.24 12.53 -10.14
N VAL A 161 -21.97 12.17 -9.90
CA VAL A 161 -21.15 11.50 -10.90
C VAL A 161 -21.83 10.17 -11.19
N ALA A 162 -22.36 10.03 -12.40
CA ALA A 162 -22.83 8.74 -12.90
C ALA A 162 -21.66 7.74 -12.76
N PRO A 163 -21.91 6.53 -12.24
CA PRO A 163 -20.84 5.56 -12.03
C PRO A 163 -20.08 5.36 -13.36
N PRO A 164 -18.74 5.21 -13.34
CA PRO A 164 -18.04 4.76 -14.52
C PRO A 164 -18.71 3.49 -15.03
N ALA A 165 -18.82 3.36 -16.36
CA ALA A 165 -19.45 2.21 -17.00
C ALA A 165 -19.06 0.94 -16.25
N ALA A 166 -20.08 0.20 -15.79
CA ALA A 166 -19.87 -1.00 -15.00
C ALA A 166 -18.79 -1.86 -15.70
N PRO A 167 -17.82 -2.43 -14.95
CA PRO A 167 -16.99 -3.48 -15.54
C PRO A 167 -17.92 -4.54 -16.15
N PRO A 168 -17.51 -5.25 -17.22
CA PRO A 168 -18.36 -6.25 -17.84
C PRO A 168 -19.00 -7.12 -16.74
N ALA A 169 -20.33 -7.13 -16.66
CA ALA A 169 -21.03 -7.83 -15.59
C ALA A 169 -20.93 -9.35 -15.80
N GLY A 170 -20.98 -10.11 -14.71
CA GLY A 170 -21.05 -11.57 -14.74
C GLY A 170 -19.72 -12.30 -14.49
N ALA A 171 -19.82 -13.62 -14.54
CA ALA A 171 -18.78 -14.55 -14.10
C ALA A 171 -17.41 -14.37 -14.78
N PRO A 172 -17.28 -14.07 -16.10
CA PRO A 172 -15.98 -13.96 -16.75
C PRO A 172 -15.12 -12.79 -16.23
N ALA A 173 -15.74 -11.64 -15.96
CA ALA A 173 -15.05 -10.46 -15.45
C ALA A 173 -14.69 -10.59 -13.97
N PHE A 174 -15.56 -11.23 -13.19
CA PHE A 174 -15.25 -11.60 -11.82
C PHE A 174 -14.10 -12.62 -11.74
N ALA A 175 -14.06 -13.60 -12.65
CA ALA A 175 -12.96 -14.55 -12.75
C ALA A 175 -11.59 -13.86 -12.99
N GLU A 176 -11.57 -12.78 -13.77
CA GLU A 176 -10.35 -11.99 -13.99
C GLU A 176 -9.88 -11.28 -12.73
N LEU A 177 -10.80 -10.66 -11.97
CA LEU A 177 -10.50 -10.09 -10.65
C LEU A 177 -9.97 -11.16 -9.69
N VAL A 178 -10.63 -12.33 -9.64
CA VAL A 178 -10.20 -13.45 -8.79
C VAL A 178 -8.78 -13.88 -9.17
N ARG A 179 -8.45 -14.00 -10.46
CA ARG A 179 -7.08 -14.32 -10.90
C ARG A 179 -6.06 -13.29 -10.43
N LEU A 180 -6.36 -12.00 -10.56
CA LEU A 180 -5.47 -10.92 -10.12
C LEU A 180 -5.27 -10.90 -8.60
N ARG A 181 -6.30 -11.27 -7.83
CA ARG A 181 -6.20 -11.34 -6.37
C ARG A 181 -5.48 -12.60 -5.89
N LEU A 182 -5.68 -13.73 -6.56
CA LEU A 182 -4.96 -14.96 -6.27
C LEU A 182 -3.47 -14.83 -6.58
N SER A 183 -3.09 -14.11 -7.65
CA SER A 183 -1.68 -13.85 -7.97
C SER A 183 -0.99 -12.92 -6.96
N ALA A 184 -1.77 -12.09 -6.26
CA ALA A 184 -1.30 -11.22 -5.18
C ALA A 184 -1.23 -11.91 -3.80
N GLY A 185 -1.59 -13.19 -3.69
CA GLY A 185 -1.46 -13.98 -2.45
C GLY A 185 -2.62 -13.77 -1.47
N LEU A 186 -3.84 -14.12 -1.89
CA LEU A 186 -4.98 -14.31 -0.97
C LEU A 186 -4.63 -15.34 0.10
N ALA A 187 -4.43 -14.88 1.34
CA ALA A 187 -4.00 -15.74 2.45
C ALA A 187 -4.90 -15.64 3.70
N ASP A 188 -6.02 -14.90 3.65
CA ASP A 188 -6.92 -14.79 4.80
C ASP A 188 -8.41 -14.83 4.44
N ALA A 189 -9.22 -15.26 5.43
CA ALA A 189 -10.67 -15.44 5.31
C ALA A 189 -11.45 -14.12 5.21
N GLU A 190 -10.83 -12.97 5.51
CA GLU A 190 -11.46 -11.65 5.39
C GLU A 190 -11.37 -11.13 3.94
N ALA A 191 -10.23 -11.32 3.31
CA ALA A 191 -9.99 -11.06 1.90
C ALA A 191 -10.87 -11.94 1.01
N GLU A 192 -11.07 -13.23 1.38
CA GLU A 192 -12.00 -14.11 0.69
C GLU A 192 -13.45 -13.61 0.78
N ARG A 193 -13.91 -13.24 1.99
CA ARG A 193 -15.26 -12.71 2.20
C ARG A 193 -15.49 -11.39 1.48
N SER A 194 -14.49 -10.52 1.46
CA SER A 194 -14.51 -9.24 0.74
C SER A 194 -14.61 -9.45 -0.77
N LEU A 195 -13.86 -10.42 -1.32
CA LEU A 195 -13.89 -10.76 -2.74
C LEU A 195 -15.24 -11.36 -3.17
N LEU A 196 -15.83 -12.21 -2.32
CA LEU A 196 -17.18 -12.75 -2.56
C LEU A 196 -18.25 -11.66 -2.51
N ALA A 197 -18.14 -10.73 -1.56
CA ALA A 197 -19.04 -9.57 -1.48
C ALA A 197 -18.94 -8.71 -2.75
N GLU A 198 -17.72 -8.46 -3.24
CA GLU A 198 -17.49 -7.71 -4.48
C GLU A 198 -18.09 -8.42 -5.71
N GLY A 199 -18.00 -9.75 -5.79
CA GLY A 199 -18.67 -10.54 -6.83
C GLY A 199 -20.19 -10.31 -6.88
N VAL A 200 -20.83 -10.21 -5.71
CA VAL A 200 -22.27 -9.96 -5.60
C VAL A 200 -22.63 -8.51 -5.91
N THR A 201 -21.95 -7.56 -5.27
CA THR A 201 -22.35 -6.15 -5.32
C THR A 201 -21.88 -5.42 -6.56
N ARG A 202 -20.75 -5.84 -7.16
CA ARG A 202 -20.11 -5.14 -8.28
C ARG A 202 -20.22 -5.88 -9.61
N TYR A 203 -20.22 -7.22 -9.58
CA TYR A 203 -20.28 -8.05 -10.79
C TYR A 203 -21.65 -8.70 -11.01
N GLY A 204 -22.61 -8.47 -10.11
CA GLY A 204 -24.01 -8.91 -10.26
C GLY A 204 -24.21 -10.41 -10.15
N LEU A 205 -23.27 -11.14 -9.55
CA LEU A 205 -23.37 -12.58 -9.33
C LEU A 205 -24.26 -12.86 -8.13
N THR A 206 -24.93 -14.00 -8.14
CA THR A 206 -25.43 -14.59 -6.89
C THR A 206 -24.25 -15.02 -6.03
N ALA A 207 -24.47 -15.10 -4.71
CA ALA A 207 -23.43 -15.59 -3.80
C ALA A 207 -22.96 -17.02 -4.16
N ALA A 208 -23.82 -17.83 -4.78
CA ALA A 208 -23.47 -19.16 -5.26
C ALA A 208 -22.55 -19.12 -6.48
N GLU A 209 -22.84 -18.27 -7.47
CA GLU A 209 -22.01 -18.11 -8.66
C GLU A 209 -20.66 -17.47 -8.35
N ALA A 210 -20.62 -16.52 -7.42
CA ALA A 210 -19.37 -15.93 -6.93
C ALA A 210 -18.47 -16.99 -6.26
N ARG A 211 -19.04 -17.83 -5.38
CA ARG A 211 -18.29 -18.94 -4.76
C ARG A 211 -17.82 -19.97 -5.77
N ALA A 212 -18.66 -20.35 -6.73
CA ALA A 212 -18.30 -21.30 -7.78
C ALA A 212 -17.17 -20.75 -8.68
N THR A 213 -17.23 -19.47 -9.04
CA THR A 213 -16.20 -18.81 -9.84
C THR A 213 -14.88 -18.70 -9.08
N LEU A 214 -14.93 -18.32 -7.80
CA LEU A 214 -13.77 -18.29 -6.93
C LEU A 214 -13.12 -19.67 -6.80
N ALA A 215 -13.91 -20.71 -6.55
CA ALA A 215 -13.41 -22.09 -6.44
C ALA A 215 -12.81 -22.59 -7.76
N ALA A 216 -13.45 -22.29 -8.90
CA ALA A 216 -12.95 -22.65 -10.23
C ALA A 216 -11.62 -21.96 -10.55
N GLU A 217 -11.50 -20.66 -10.29
CA GLU A 217 -10.26 -19.92 -10.51
C GLU A 217 -9.20 -20.25 -9.45
N ALA A 218 -9.55 -20.56 -8.20
CA ALA A 218 -8.60 -21.07 -7.21
C ALA A 218 -8.03 -22.43 -7.64
N THR A 219 -8.86 -23.29 -8.23
CA THR A 219 -8.44 -24.58 -8.80
C THR A 219 -7.55 -24.40 -10.03
N ARG A 220 -7.86 -23.44 -10.92
CA ARG A 220 -7.08 -23.13 -12.15
C ARG A 220 -5.80 -22.38 -11.86
N HIS A 221 -5.87 -21.35 -11.03
CA HIS A 221 -4.74 -20.53 -10.60
C HIS A 221 -3.81 -21.36 -9.75
N GLY A 222 -4.34 -22.33 -9.02
CA GLY A 222 -3.57 -23.27 -8.23
C GLY A 222 -2.57 -22.55 -7.34
N ALA A 223 -2.89 -22.46 -6.05
CA ALA A 223 -1.86 -22.85 -5.10
C ALA A 223 -1.57 -24.34 -5.36
N THR A 224 -0.90 -24.62 -6.49
CA THR A 224 -0.40 -25.95 -6.75
C THR A 224 0.66 -26.19 -5.68
N PRO A 225 0.83 -27.45 -5.26
CA PRO A 225 2.00 -27.85 -4.49
C PRO A 225 3.31 -27.27 -5.07
N SER A 226 3.37 -26.96 -6.37
CA SER A 226 4.53 -26.35 -7.05
C SER A 226 4.80 -24.87 -6.72
N THR A 227 3.80 -24.02 -6.46
CA THR A 227 4.03 -22.59 -6.14
C THR A 227 4.43 -22.41 -4.68
N ALA A 228 3.72 -23.07 -3.76
CA ALA A 228 4.10 -23.13 -2.35
C ALA A 228 5.47 -23.79 -2.18
N ALA A 229 5.75 -24.87 -2.94
CA ALA A 229 7.07 -25.48 -2.98
C ALA A 229 8.15 -24.50 -3.45
N ARG A 230 7.94 -23.75 -4.53
CA ARG A 230 8.93 -22.77 -5.01
C ARG A 230 9.29 -21.72 -3.95
N GLN A 231 8.31 -21.15 -3.27
CA GLN A 231 8.55 -20.14 -2.24
C GLN A 231 9.26 -20.72 -1.02
N VAL A 232 8.87 -21.93 -0.60
CA VAL A 232 9.53 -22.63 0.50
C VAL A 232 10.96 -23.04 0.13
N LEU A 233 11.22 -23.43 -1.12
CA LEU A 233 12.56 -23.73 -1.61
C LEU A 233 13.47 -22.51 -1.66
N VAL A 234 12.95 -21.34 -2.04
CA VAL A 234 13.70 -20.07 -1.97
C VAL A 234 14.11 -19.78 -0.52
N PHE A 235 13.19 -19.94 0.42
CA PHE A 235 13.48 -19.78 1.85
C PHE A 235 14.54 -20.78 2.34
N LEU A 236 14.38 -22.07 2.05
CA LEU A 236 15.31 -23.11 2.49
C LEU A 236 16.73 -22.91 1.93
N ARG A 237 16.85 -22.47 0.67
CA ARG A 237 18.15 -22.15 0.06
C ARG A 237 18.82 -20.95 0.73
N ALA A 238 18.05 -19.93 1.08
CA ALA A 238 18.58 -18.75 1.77
C ALA A 238 19.08 -19.08 3.20
N GLN A 239 18.54 -20.11 3.84
CA GLN A 239 18.94 -20.56 5.19
C GLN A 239 19.97 -21.70 5.18
N ALA A 240 20.32 -22.25 4.01
CA ALA A 240 21.30 -23.33 3.90
C ALA A 240 22.71 -22.81 4.17
N ASP A 241 23.53 -23.61 4.87
CA ASP A 241 24.95 -23.30 5.03
C ASP A 241 25.74 -23.49 3.71
N ALA A 242 27.02 -23.14 3.71
CA ALA A 242 27.91 -23.30 2.55
C ALA A 242 28.04 -24.77 2.04
N ARG A 243 27.54 -25.76 2.80
CA ARG A 243 27.49 -27.18 2.42
C ARG A 243 26.07 -27.63 2.07
N GLY A 244 25.12 -26.71 1.88
CA GLY A 244 23.74 -27.02 1.53
C GLY A 244 22.92 -27.60 2.69
N ARG A 245 23.32 -27.38 3.95
CA ARG A 245 22.64 -27.97 5.12
C ARG A 245 21.71 -26.98 5.81
N VAL A 246 20.49 -27.42 6.13
CA VAL A 246 19.43 -26.61 6.75
C VAL A 246 19.16 -27.05 8.19
N SER A 247 18.96 -26.11 9.12
CA SER A 247 18.74 -26.43 10.54
C SER A 247 17.33 -26.93 10.84
N ARG A 248 17.16 -27.69 11.93
CA ARG A 248 15.85 -28.15 12.40
C ARG A 248 14.85 -27.00 12.58
N ARG A 249 15.31 -25.86 13.10
CA ARG A 249 14.49 -24.67 13.31
C ARG A 249 13.98 -24.12 11.98
N ASP A 250 14.86 -24.00 10.99
CA ASP A 250 14.52 -23.43 9.68
C ASP A 250 13.60 -24.36 8.89
N VAL A 251 13.80 -25.68 8.99
CA VAL A 251 12.86 -26.66 8.43
C VAL A 251 11.47 -26.55 9.10
N GLY A 252 11.42 -26.30 10.41
CA GLY A 252 10.17 -26.04 11.13
C GLY A 252 9.47 -24.76 10.65
N HIS A 253 10.21 -23.68 10.40
CA HIS A 253 9.66 -22.46 9.81
C HIS A 253 9.19 -22.69 8.36
N ALA A 254 9.93 -23.46 7.57
CA ALA A 254 9.57 -23.82 6.21
C ALA A 254 8.27 -24.65 6.16
N ALA A 255 8.06 -25.57 7.11
CA ALA A 255 6.83 -26.34 7.21
C ALA A 255 5.63 -25.48 7.62
N ALA A 256 5.82 -24.54 8.55
CA ALA A 256 4.79 -23.56 8.90
C ALA A 256 4.42 -22.66 7.72
N LEU A 257 5.43 -22.21 6.96
CA LEU A 257 5.24 -21.43 5.73
C LEU A 257 4.51 -22.24 4.66
N TYR A 258 4.92 -23.48 4.41
CA TYR A 258 4.26 -24.38 3.46
C TYR A 258 2.78 -24.59 3.82
N HIS A 259 2.49 -24.83 5.10
CA HIS A 259 1.13 -24.99 5.61
C HIS A 259 0.27 -23.74 5.42
N GLY A 260 0.81 -22.55 5.70
CA GLY A 260 0.10 -21.28 5.48
C GLY A 260 -0.19 -21.01 4.00
N LEU A 261 0.75 -21.34 3.12
CA LEU A 261 0.65 -21.09 1.67
C LEU A 261 -0.22 -22.11 0.92
N ALA A 262 -0.26 -23.36 1.37
CA ALA A 262 -1.00 -24.44 0.71
C ALA A 262 -2.50 -24.46 1.05
N GLY A 263 -2.98 -23.48 1.82
CA GLY A 263 -4.33 -23.48 2.42
C GLY A 263 -4.37 -24.46 3.59
N SER A 264 -4.86 -24.00 4.74
CA SER A 264 -4.81 -24.67 6.05
C SER A 264 -5.64 -25.98 6.17
N GLN A 265 -5.86 -26.71 5.08
CA GLN A 265 -6.62 -27.97 5.05
C GLN A 265 -5.78 -29.21 5.35
N GLY A 266 -4.43 -29.12 5.31
CA GLY A 266 -3.52 -30.21 5.66
C GLY A 266 -3.01 -30.14 7.10
N SER A 267 -2.77 -31.27 7.74
CA SER A 267 -2.15 -31.33 9.07
C SER A 267 -0.71 -30.80 9.05
N ARG A 268 -0.22 -30.33 10.20
CA ARG A 268 1.18 -29.89 10.37
C ARG A 268 2.18 -30.98 9.98
N ALA A 269 1.87 -32.24 10.25
CA ALA A 269 2.70 -33.39 9.88
C ALA A 269 2.82 -33.57 8.35
N GLU A 270 1.73 -33.34 7.62
CA GLU A 270 1.74 -33.41 6.15
C GLU A 270 2.59 -32.29 5.52
N ALA A 271 2.56 -31.10 6.11
CA ALA A 271 3.43 -29.99 5.69
C ALA A 271 4.91 -30.30 5.95
N GLU A 272 5.24 -30.88 7.10
CA GLU A 272 6.60 -31.32 7.45
C GLU A 272 7.11 -32.41 6.47
N LYS A 273 6.27 -33.40 6.14
CA LYS A 273 6.55 -34.41 5.10
C LYS A 273 6.75 -33.80 3.72
N ALA A 274 5.94 -32.81 3.34
CA ALA A 274 6.06 -32.13 2.06
C ALA A 274 7.40 -31.39 1.96
N VAL A 275 7.80 -30.67 3.00
CA VAL A 275 9.09 -29.98 3.07
C VAL A 275 10.27 -30.95 3.01
N ALA A 276 10.17 -32.12 3.67
CA ALA A 276 11.21 -33.14 3.56
C ALA A 276 11.42 -33.64 2.12
N ARG A 277 10.32 -33.84 1.37
CA ARG A 277 10.40 -34.23 -0.06
C ARG A 277 11.03 -33.12 -0.91
N LEU A 278 10.72 -31.86 -0.61
CA LEU A 278 11.30 -30.71 -1.31
C LEU A 278 12.81 -30.58 -1.06
N MET A 279 13.25 -30.75 0.19
CA MET A 279 14.67 -30.77 0.52
C MET A 279 15.41 -31.88 -0.22
N ALA A 280 14.84 -33.09 -0.26
CA ALA A 280 15.43 -34.22 -0.97
C ALA A 280 15.52 -33.98 -2.49
N ALA A 281 14.47 -33.42 -3.09
CA ALA A 281 14.43 -33.12 -4.53
C ALA A 281 15.46 -32.06 -4.95
N GLU A 282 15.81 -31.14 -4.06
CA GLU A 282 16.73 -30.02 -4.32
C GLU A 282 18.14 -30.23 -3.74
N GLY A 283 18.44 -31.44 -3.26
CA GLY A 283 19.76 -31.79 -2.73
C GLY A 283 20.13 -31.08 -1.42
N LEU A 284 19.15 -30.58 -0.67
CA LEU A 284 19.36 -29.96 0.64
C LEU A 284 19.44 -31.03 1.73
N ALA A 285 20.43 -30.91 2.61
CA ALA A 285 20.65 -31.89 3.68
C ALA A 285 20.25 -31.34 5.06
N PRO A 286 19.80 -32.19 6.01
CA PRO A 286 19.58 -31.74 7.38
C PRO A 286 20.91 -31.46 8.09
N ARG A 287 20.99 -30.35 8.81
CA ARG A 287 22.11 -30.04 9.70
C ARG A 287 22.00 -30.91 10.96
N PRO A 288 23.10 -31.55 11.41
CA PRO A 288 23.09 -32.30 12.66
C PRO A 288 22.76 -31.39 13.84
N ASP A 289 21.87 -31.85 14.72
CA ASP A 289 21.29 -31.05 15.80
C ASP A 289 21.24 -31.83 17.13
N GLY A 290 21.12 -31.11 18.24
CA GLY A 290 21.15 -31.67 19.60
C GLY A 290 22.56 -32.05 20.11
N MET A 291 22.61 -32.55 21.34
CA MET A 291 23.86 -32.82 22.07
C MET A 291 24.75 -33.88 21.38
N LEU A 292 24.13 -34.89 20.76
CA LEU A 292 24.82 -35.94 20.00
C LEU A 292 25.07 -35.57 18.53
N ARG A 293 24.71 -34.34 18.11
CA ARG A 293 24.84 -33.83 16.74
C ARG A 293 24.39 -34.85 15.70
N THR A 294 23.13 -35.26 15.76
CA THR A 294 22.54 -36.27 14.84
C THR A 294 21.48 -35.64 13.94
N THR A 295 21.18 -36.31 12.83
CA THR A 295 20.08 -35.93 11.91
C THR A 295 18.82 -36.77 12.15
N THR A 296 18.74 -37.49 13.28
CA THR A 296 17.61 -38.35 13.64
C THR A 296 16.28 -37.59 13.71
N TRP A 297 16.33 -36.29 14.05
CA TRP A 297 15.16 -35.40 14.04
C TRP A 297 14.53 -35.30 12.64
N TYR A 298 15.34 -35.29 11.59
CA TYR A 298 14.87 -35.17 10.21
C TYR A 298 14.21 -36.47 9.73
N ARG A 299 14.79 -37.61 10.11
CA ARG A 299 14.21 -38.93 9.82
C ARG A 299 12.83 -39.08 10.47
N ARG A 300 12.72 -38.75 11.76
CA ARG A 300 11.44 -38.76 12.49
C ARG A 300 10.39 -37.86 11.84
N MET A 301 10.79 -36.68 11.38
CA MET A 301 9.90 -35.73 10.70
C MET A 301 9.46 -36.22 9.31
N ALA A 302 10.36 -36.84 8.53
CA ALA A 302 10.05 -37.37 7.20
C ALA A 302 9.15 -38.61 7.25
N GLU A 303 9.18 -39.36 8.37
CA GLU A 303 8.43 -40.60 8.58
C GLU A 303 7.11 -40.41 9.37
N ALA A 304 6.96 -39.31 10.13
CA ALA A 304 5.79 -39.00 10.98
C ALA A 304 4.55 -38.59 10.19
#